data_AF-A0A7H4MYH2-F1
#
_entry.id   AF-A0A7H4MYH2-F1
#
_cell.length_a   1.000
_cell.length_b   1.000
_cell.length_c   1.000
_cell.angle_alpha   90.00
_cell.angle_beta   90.00
_cell.angle_gamma   90.00
#
_symmetry.space_group_name_H-M   'P 1'
#
loop_
_entity.id
_entity.type
_entity.pdbx_description
1 polymer ?
#
loop_
_entity_poly.entity_id
_entity_poly.type
_entity_poly.pdbx_seq_one_letter_code
_entity_poly.pdbx_strand_id
1 'polypeptide(L)'
;MIDNRFNTLAHWDNPKGDRYAVALEIISAEMNISATGDTFPVIEILQTSIIDKKTDERIAGIVGNNFSSYVRDYDFSVLLLDHNKGARRF
;
A
#
# COMPACT_ATOMS: atom_id res chain seq x y z
N MET A 1 -4.62 11.12 -5.82
CA MET A 1 -3.78 11.73 -4.77
C MET A 1 -2.30 11.45 -5.02
N ILE A 2 -1.90 10.18 -5.15
CA ILE A 2 -0.49 9.81 -5.43
C ILE A 2 0.00 10.32 -6.78
N ASP A 3 -0.79 10.16 -7.85
CA ASP A 3 -0.45 10.67 -9.18
C ASP A 3 -0.27 12.18 -9.17
N ASN A 4 -1.21 12.94 -8.63
CA ASN A 4 -1.10 14.40 -8.56
C ASN A 4 0.17 14.84 -7.83
N ARG A 5 0.49 14.22 -6.69
CA ARG A 5 1.71 14.55 -5.94
C ARG A 5 2.96 14.19 -6.73
N PHE A 6 2.98 13.03 -7.37
CA PHE A 6 4.10 12.59 -8.21
C PHE A 6 4.31 13.55 -9.39
N ASN A 7 3.24 13.89 -10.12
CA ASN A 7 3.29 14.80 -11.26
C ASN A 7 3.70 16.23 -10.86
N THR A 8 3.32 16.69 -9.67
CA THR A 8 3.76 17.98 -9.12
C THR A 8 5.28 18.00 -8.90
N LEU A 9 5.86 16.87 -8.45
CA LEU A 9 7.30 16.76 -8.25
C LEU A 9 8.04 16.66 -9.59
N ALA A 10 7.50 15.91 -10.56
CA ALA A 10 8.08 15.67 -11.88
C ALA A 10 7.83 16.79 -12.90
N HIS A 11 7.92 18.06 -12.50
CA HIS A 11 7.54 19.22 -13.31
C HIS A 11 8.46 19.50 -14.52
N TRP A 12 9.69 18.97 -14.53
CA TRP A 12 10.73 19.29 -15.52
C TRP A 12 10.41 18.83 -16.95
N ASP A 13 9.58 17.82 -17.14
CA ASP A 13 9.15 17.30 -18.45
C ASP A 13 7.66 16.96 -18.51
N ASN A 14 6.89 17.59 -17.61
CA ASN A 14 5.46 17.38 -17.41
C ASN A 14 4.71 18.70 -17.15
N PRO A 15 4.69 19.63 -18.12
CA PRO A 15 4.11 20.96 -17.94
C PRO A 15 2.60 20.96 -17.63
N LYS A 16 1.88 19.89 -18.02
CA LYS A 16 0.45 19.73 -17.76
C LYS A 16 0.14 18.96 -16.46
N GLY A 17 1.15 18.35 -15.83
CA GLY A 17 0.96 17.59 -14.59
C GLY A 17 0.17 16.29 -14.75
N ASP A 18 0.08 15.72 -15.96
CA ASP A 18 -0.77 14.58 -16.28
C ASP A 18 -0.03 13.38 -16.91
N ARG A 19 1.28 13.52 -17.17
CA ARG A 19 2.10 12.52 -17.88
C ARG A 19 2.25 11.20 -17.13
N TYR A 20 2.42 11.23 -15.82
CA TYR A 20 2.77 10.05 -15.04
C TYR A 20 1.58 9.49 -14.27
N ALA A 21 1.54 8.18 -14.09
CA ALA A 21 0.71 7.52 -13.08
C ALA A 21 1.59 6.60 -12.22
N VAL A 22 1.23 6.42 -10.95
CA VAL A 22 1.91 5.51 -10.03
C VAL A 22 1.05 4.27 -9.86
N ALA A 23 1.57 3.12 -10.27
CA ALA A 23 0.97 1.82 -10.04
C ALA A 23 1.63 1.14 -8.84
N LEU A 24 0.79 0.45 -8.06
CA LEU A 24 1.17 -0.22 -6.83
C LEU A 24 0.72 -1.68 -6.92
N GLU A 25 1.60 -2.59 -6.56
CA GLU A 25 1.32 -4.01 -6.39
C GLU A 25 1.72 -4.39 -4.97
N ILE A 26 0.83 -5.07 -4.25
CA ILE A 26 1.11 -5.58 -2.91
C ILE A 26 1.35 -7.08 -3.04
N ILE A 27 2.54 -7.51 -2.69
CA ILE A 27 2.96 -8.90 -2.67
C ILE A 27 2.94 -9.36 -1.22
N SER A 28 2.03 -10.28 -0.91
CA SER A 28 1.86 -10.81 0.45
C SER A 28 2.45 -12.21 0.56
N ALA A 29 3.22 -12.44 1.62
CA ALA A 29 3.73 -13.75 1.99
C ALA A 29 3.07 -14.20 3.29
N GLU A 30 2.44 -15.37 3.27
CA GLU A 30 1.78 -15.98 4.42
C GLU A 30 2.54 -17.23 4.88
N MET A 31 2.56 -17.46 6.20
CA MET A 31 3.12 -18.67 6.81
C MET A 31 1.98 -19.52 7.34
N ASN A 32 1.96 -20.79 6.94
CA ASN A 32 1.04 -21.78 7.50
C ASN A 32 1.71 -22.47 8.69
N ILE A 33 1.07 -22.45 9.86
CA ILE A 33 1.54 -23.18 11.03
C ILE A 33 0.74 -24.48 11.12
N SER A 34 1.37 -25.58 10.73
CA SER A 34 0.76 -26.91 10.60
C SER A 34 0.12 -27.48 11.87
N ALA A 35 0.42 -26.90 13.04
CA ALA A 35 -0.14 -27.33 14.32
C ALA A 35 -1.56 -26.82 14.59
N THR A 36 -1.98 -25.69 14.01
CA THR A 36 -3.31 -25.10 14.26
C THR A 36 -4.16 -24.97 12.99
N GLY A 37 -3.55 -25.04 11.81
CA GLY A 37 -4.23 -24.83 10.53
C GLY A 37 -4.45 -23.36 10.18
N ASP A 38 -3.99 -22.45 11.04
CA ASP A 38 -4.07 -21.01 10.82
C ASP A 38 -2.94 -20.52 9.92
N THR A 39 -3.27 -19.64 8.98
CA THR A 39 -2.30 -18.87 8.19
C THR A 39 -2.07 -17.51 8.83
N PHE A 40 -0.81 -17.11 8.95
CA PHE A 40 -0.41 -15.81 9.45
C PHE A 40 0.34 -15.02 8.37
N PRO A 41 -0.08 -13.78 8.04
CA PRO A 41 0.63 -12.93 7.09
C PRO A 41 1.97 -12.49 7.69
N VAL A 42 3.09 -12.88 7.06
CA VAL A 42 4.43 -12.60 7.57
C VAL A 42 4.93 -11.25 7.06
N ILE A 43 4.84 -11.02 5.75
CA ILE A 43 5.41 -9.84 5.10
C ILE A 43 4.49 -9.38 3.96
N GLU A 44 4.18 -8.09 3.92
CA GLU A 44 3.64 -7.40 2.74
C GLU A 44 4.69 -6.45 2.14
N ILE A 45 5.03 -6.71 0.88
CA ILE A 45 5.91 -5.86 0.08
C ILE A 45 5.08 -5.03 -0.88
N LEU A 46 5.35 -3.72 -0.89
CA LEU A 46 4.81 -2.77 -1.84
C LEU A 46 5.78 -2.62 -3.01
N GLN A 47 5.40 -3.16 -4.17
CA GLN A 47 6.10 -2.97 -5.44
C GLN A 47 5.50 -1.78 -6.17
N THR A 48 6.30 -0.72 -6.35
CA THR A 48 5.86 0.48 -7.06
C THR A 48 6.36 0.50 -8.50
N SER A 49 5.59 1.09 -9.40
CA SER A 49 6.02 1.37 -10.77
C SER A 49 5.43 2.68 -11.26
N ILE A 50 6.17 3.36 -12.12
CA ILE A 50 5.73 4.60 -12.77
C ILE A 50 5.31 4.23 -14.19
N ILE A 51 4.12 4.66 -14.58
CA ILE A 51 3.61 4.55 -15.94
C ILE A 51 3.81 5.91 -16.60
N ASP A 52 4.66 5.96 -17.62
CA ASP A 52 4.79 7.14 -18.49
C ASP A 52 3.76 7.04 -19.62
N LYS A 53 2.69 7.83 -19.54
CA LYS A 53 1.60 7.79 -20.52
C LYS A 53 2.01 8.33 -21.90
N LYS A 54 3.15 9.03 -21.99
CA LYS A 54 3.64 9.60 -23.24
C LYS A 54 4.44 8.58 -24.04
N THR A 55 5.25 7.77 -23.38
CA THR A 55 6.08 6.74 -24.02
C THR A 55 5.46 5.34 -23.94
N ASP A 56 4.39 5.19 -23.15
CA ASP A 56 3.76 3.91 -22.83
C ASP A 56 4.72 2.92 -22.14
N GLU A 57 5.71 3.47 -21.43
CA GLU A 57 6.71 2.68 -20.73
C GLU A 57 6.36 2.54 -19.24
N ARG A 58 6.76 1.39 -18.70
CA ARG A 58 6.69 1.12 -17.27
C ARG A 58 8.08 1.15 -16.66
N ILE A 59 8.29 2.09 -15.75
CA ILE A 59 9.55 2.30 -15.04
C ILE A 59 9.43 1.65 -13.66
N ALA A 60 10.36 0.77 -13.32
CA ALA A 60 10.40 0.14 -12.00
C ALA A 60 10.66 1.19 -10.91
N GLY A 61 9.80 1.23 -9.90
CA GLY A 61 9.98 2.04 -8.71
C GLY A 61 10.72 1.27 -7.62
N ILE A 62 10.87 1.90 -6.45
CA ILE A 62 11.50 1.28 -5.29
C ILE A 62 10.54 0.26 -4.67
N VAL A 63 11.10 -0.86 -4.23
CA VAL A 63 10.42 -1.87 -3.42
C VAL A 63 10.39 -1.41 -1.97
N GLY A 64 9.21 -1.33 -1.37
CA GLY A 64 9.02 -0.89 0.01
C GLY A 64 8.23 -1.88 0.86
N ASN A 65 8.19 -1.67 2.16
CA ASN A 65 7.28 -2.39 3.03
C ASN A 65 5.92 -1.70 3.04
N ASN A 66 4.84 -2.47 3.09
CA ASN A 66 3.50 -1.92 3.27
C ASN A 66 3.19 -1.67 4.76
N PHE A 67 4.01 -0.83 5.43
CA PHE A 67 3.89 -0.56 6.87
C PHE A 67 2.51 0.00 7.26
N SER A 68 1.88 0.75 6.35
CA SER A 68 0.53 1.27 6.55
C SER A 68 -0.53 0.19 6.73
N SER A 69 -0.41 -0.97 6.06
CA SER A 69 -1.35 -2.08 6.28
C SER A 69 -1.23 -2.62 7.70
N TYR A 70 -0.02 -2.81 8.22
CA TYR A 70 0.18 -3.31 9.58
C TYR A 70 -0.39 -2.38 10.65
N VAL A 71 -0.11 -1.08 10.53
CA VAL A 71 -0.65 -0.07 11.46
C VAL A 71 -2.18 -0.06 11.38
N ARG A 72 -2.72 -0.03 10.17
CA ARG A 72 -4.17 -0.06 9.95
C ARG A 72 -4.80 -1.28 10.60
N ASP A 73 -4.28 -2.47 10.29
CA ASP A 73 -4.88 -3.72 10.75
C ASP A 73 -4.79 -3.85 12.28
N TYR A 74 -3.72 -3.36 12.90
CA TYR A 74 -3.63 -3.24 14.36
C TYR A 74 -4.65 -2.26 14.95
N ASP A 75 -4.75 -1.05 14.38
CA ASP A 75 -5.68 -0.03 14.85
C ASP A 75 -7.12 -0.52 14.80
N PHE A 76 -7.53 -1.23 13.74
CA PHE A 76 -8.90 -1.76 13.62
C PHE A 76 -9.12 -3.03 14.43
N SER A 77 -8.19 -4.00 14.35
CA SER A 77 -8.40 -5.34 14.92
C SER A 77 -8.11 -5.40 16.41
N VAL A 78 -7.28 -4.48 16.91
CA VAL A 78 -6.86 -4.44 18.32
C VAL A 78 -7.38 -3.18 19.00
N LEU A 79 -6.95 -1.98 18.58
CA LEU A 79 -7.24 -0.76 19.34
C LEU A 79 -8.72 -0.38 19.31
N LEU A 80 -9.34 -0.37 18.13
CA LEU A 80 -10.75 -0.01 18.00
C LEU A 80 -11.64 -1.05 18.68
N LEU A 81 -11.29 -2.34 18.55
CA LEU A 81 -11.99 -3.40 19.25
C LEU A 81 -11.93 -3.18 20.77
N ASP A 82 -10.74 -2.88 21.31
CA ASP A 82 -10.55 -2.63 22.74
C ASP A 82 -11.30 -1.39 23.23
N HIS A 83 -11.22 -0.29 22.48
CA HIS A 83 -11.96 0.94 22.76
C HIS A 83 -13.47 0.71 22.86
N ASN A 84 -14.01 -0.18 22.02
CA ASN A 84 -15.45 -0.47 22.01
C ASN A 84 -15.89 -1.48 23.07
N LYS A 85 -14.96 -2.16 23.76
CA LYS A 85 -15.31 -3.08 24.86
C LYS A 85 -15.94 -2.28 26.01
N GLY A 86 -17.19 -2.61 26.34
CA GLY A 86 -17.94 -1.95 27.42
C GLY A 86 -18.72 -0.71 26.97
N ALA A 87 -18.61 -0.28 25.72
CA ALA A 87 -19.54 0.69 25.15
C ALA A 87 -20.93 0.04 25.02
N ARG A 88 -21.93 0.55 25.75
CA ARG A 88 -23.33 0.13 25.59
C ARG A 88 -23.92 0.77 24.34
N ARG A 89 -23.48 0.35 23.16
CA ARG A 89 -24.17 0.46 21.86
C ARG A 89 -23.20 0.17 20.71
N PHE A 90 -23.66 -0.64 19.78
CA PHE A 90 -23.35 -0.52 18.35
C PHE A 90 -24.63 -0.02 17.67
#